data_AF-A0A6J8CUL5-F1
#
_entry.id   AF-A0A6J8CUL5-F1
#
_cell.length_a   1.000
_cell.length_b   1.000
_cell.length_c   1.000
_cell.angle_alpha   90.00
_cell.angle_beta   90.00
_cell.angle_gamma   90.00
#
_symmetry.space_group_name_H-M   'P 1'
#
loop_
_entity.id
_entity.type
_entity.pdbx_description
1 polymer ?
#
loop_
_entity_poly.entity_id
_entity_poly.type
_entity_poly.pdbx_seq_one_letter_code
_entity_poly.pdbx_strand_id
1 'polypeptide(L)'
;MCIIIKSQELLNELVSTCGTRGLVVLVFPSNQLGKLEPLENTEMSPFFYYVRPGSKFEPRFVLFSKVLVNGSDCHPIYEFLKMKQPYPADDDCQISRDHTFICWDPVTRHDVSGNYEKFIISHDGIPVKRYTQKASFEQIKRDVEIQLKRIPKQPKEHLHVVHH
;
A
#
# COMPACT_ATOMS: atom_id res chain seq x y z
N MET A 1 -3.96 -2.41 7.40
CA MET A 1 -3.75 -3.06 6.08
C MET A 1 -3.21 -2.00 5.11
N CYS A 2 -2.38 -2.32 4.11
CA CYS A 2 -1.70 -1.33 3.27
C CYS A 2 -1.64 -1.85 1.83
N ILE A 3 -2.22 -1.17 0.85
CA ILE A 3 -2.25 -1.67 -0.53
C ILE A 3 -2.06 -0.48 -1.45
N ILE A 4 -1.09 -0.54 -2.37
CA ILE A 4 -0.86 0.51 -3.36
C ILE A 4 -1.20 -0.06 -4.74
N ILE A 5 -2.45 0.04 -5.19
CA ILE A 5 -2.91 -0.46 -6.50
C ILE A 5 -2.54 0.56 -7.58
N LYS A 6 -2.28 0.08 -8.80
CA LYS A 6 -1.87 0.84 -9.99
C LYS A 6 -2.75 2.05 -10.36
N SER A 7 -3.93 2.16 -9.77
CA SER A 7 -4.89 3.24 -10.00
C SER A 7 -5.44 3.67 -8.63
N GLN A 8 -5.40 4.98 -8.38
CA GLN A 8 -5.97 5.59 -7.17
C GLN A 8 -7.47 5.32 -7.08
N GLU A 9 -8.16 5.18 -8.22
CA GLU A 9 -9.58 4.81 -8.30
C GLU A 9 -9.84 3.40 -7.76
N LEU A 10 -9.02 2.41 -8.12
CA LEU A 10 -9.14 1.05 -7.59
C LEU A 10 -8.88 0.99 -6.08
N LEU A 11 -8.00 1.85 -5.55
CA LEU A 11 -7.83 1.99 -4.11
C LEU A 11 -9.07 2.54 -3.44
N ASN A 12 -9.68 3.57 -4.02
CA ASN A 12 -10.95 4.10 -3.54
C ASN A 12 -12.07 3.06 -3.60
N GLU A 13 -12.15 2.25 -4.66
CA GLU A 13 -13.11 1.15 -4.75
C GLU A 13 -12.87 0.13 -3.64
N LEU A 14 -11.61 -0.26 -3.41
CA LEU A 14 -11.28 -1.23 -2.38
C LEU A 14 -11.63 -0.71 -0.98
N VAL A 15 -11.32 0.55 -0.67
CA VAL A 15 -11.73 1.18 0.60
C VAL A 15 -13.25 1.30 0.69
N SER A 16 -13.95 1.62 -0.39
CA SER A 16 -15.41 1.76 -0.37
C SER A 16 -16.11 0.41 -0.11
N THR A 17 -15.57 -0.67 -0.66
CA THR A 17 -16.15 -2.01 -0.52
C THR A 17 -15.74 -2.72 0.78
N CYS A 18 -14.55 -2.44 1.30
CA CYS A 18 -13.96 -3.19 2.41
C CYS A 18 -13.66 -2.34 3.66
N GLY A 19 -13.76 -1.01 3.58
CA GLY A 19 -13.35 -0.10 4.66
C GLY A 19 -14.16 -0.27 5.93
N THR A 20 -15.49 -0.39 5.82
CA THR A 20 -16.38 -0.64 6.96
C THR A 20 -16.15 -1.99 7.63
N ARG A 21 -15.43 -2.90 6.96
CA ARG A 21 -15.07 -4.23 7.46
C ARG A 21 -13.69 -4.25 8.13
N GLY A 22 -13.03 -3.10 8.27
CA GLY A 22 -11.72 -2.96 8.91
C GLY A 22 -10.55 -2.82 7.94
N LEU A 23 -10.80 -2.67 6.63
CA LEU A 23 -9.72 -2.31 5.70
C LEU A 23 -9.33 -0.84 5.91
N VAL A 24 -8.03 -0.63 6.09
CA VAL A 24 -7.40 0.67 5.90
C VAL A 24 -6.44 0.54 4.72
N VAL A 25 -6.23 1.61 3.97
CA VAL A 25 -5.22 1.69 2.91
C VAL A 25 -4.29 2.83 3.24
N LEU A 26 -2.99 2.54 3.24
CA LEU A 26 -1.90 3.48 3.47
C LEU A 26 -1.08 3.60 2.18
N VAL A 27 -0.73 4.81 1.79
CA VAL A 27 0.04 5.09 0.57
C VAL A 27 1.25 5.93 0.91
N PHE A 28 2.42 5.44 0.50
CA PHE A 28 3.71 6.09 0.71
C PHE A 28 4.30 6.50 -0.65
N PRO A 29 4.25 7.79 -1.01
CA PRO A 29 4.89 8.28 -2.21
C PRO A 29 6.41 8.04 -2.15
N SER A 30 7.04 7.75 -3.29
CA SER A 30 8.48 7.66 -3.38
C SER A 30 8.95 8.01 -4.78
N ASN A 31 10.04 8.76 -4.87
CA ASN A 31 10.63 9.16 -6.14
C ASN A 31 11.85 8.30 -6.54
N GLN A 32 12.18 7.26 -5.77
CA GLN A 32 13.37 6.42 -6.01
C GLN A 32 13.26 5.57 -7.28
N LEU A 33 12.06 5.27 -7.74
CA LEU A 33 11.83 4.30 -8.82
C LEU A 33 11.53 5.04 -10.12
N GLY A 34 12.58 5.27 -10.91
CA GLY A 34 12.48 5.92 -12.23
C GLY A 34 12.13 7.41 -12.20
N LYS A 35 12.23 8.07 -11.03
CA LYS A 35 11.89 9.49 -10.82
C LYS A 35 10.47 9.85 -11.27
N LEU A 36 9.53 8.92 -11.09
CA LEU A 36 8.15 9.05 -11.56
C LEU A 36 7.23 9.83 -10.60
N GLU A 37 7.73 10.27 -9.45
CA GLU A 37 6.97 11.02 -8.44
C GLU A 37 7.65 12.38 -8.15
N PRO A 38 7.63 13.32 -9.11
CA PRO A 38 8.34 14.60 -8.97
C PRO A 38 7.65 15.57 -8.00
N LEU A 39 6.35 15.42 -7.74
CA LEU A 39 5.50 16.37 -7.01
C LEU A 39 5.87 16.50 -5.54
N GLU A 40 5.94 17.71 -5.00
CA GLU A 40 6.13 17.89 -3.56
C GLU A 40 4.93 17.40 -2.75
N ASN A 41 5.14 17.10 -1.46
CA ASN A 41 4.09 16.56 -0.58
C ASN A 41 2.83 17.44 -0.57
N THR A 42 2.98 18.76 -0.66
CA THR A 42 1.90 19.74 -0.69
C THR A 42 1.13 19.78 -2.01
N GLU A 43 1.71 19.25 -3.09
CA GLU A 43 1.13 19.28 -4.44
C GLU A 43 0.30 18.03 -4.74
N MET A 44 0.46 16.97 -3.96
CA MET A 44 -0.20 15.67 -4.17
C MET A 44 -1.73 15.75 -4.17
N SER A 45 -2.33 16.35 -3.14
CA SER A 45 -3.79 16.44 -3.04
C SER A 45 -4.39 17.30 -4.16
N PRO A 46 -3.87 18.51 -4.46
CA PRO A 46 -4.27 19.26 -5.64
C PRO A 46 -4.10 18.46 -6.95
N PHE A 47 -2.99 17.74 -7.11
CA PHE A 47 -2.73 16.96 -8.31
C PHE A 47 -3.77 15.87 -8.53
N PHE A 48 -4.13 15.12 -7.49
CA PHE A 48 -5.20 14.12 -7.57
C PHE A 48 -6.55 14.75 -7.92
N TYR A 49 -6.86 15.91 -7.33
CA TYR A 49 -8.14 16.57 -7.53
C TYR A 49 -8.29 17.19 -8.94
N TYR A 50 -7.23 17.80 -9.47
CA TYR A 50 -7.29 18.59 -10.71
C TYR A 50 -6.65 17.93 -11.94
N VAL A 51 -5.63 17.08 -11.77
CA VAL A 51 -4.76 16.66 -12.88
C VAL A 51 -4.91 15.18 -13.20
N ARG A 52 -4.57 14.30 -12.25
CA ARG A 52 -4.67 12.84 -12.41
C ARG A 52 -4.84 12.18 -11.05
N PRO A 53 -5.95 11.48 -10.77
CA PRO A 53 -7.07 11.20 -11.68
C PRO A 53 -7.82 12.43 -12.21
N GLY A 54 -7.80 13.55 -11.49
CA GLY A 54 -8.59 14.72 -11.82
C GLY A 54 -10.07 14.52 -11.47
N SER A 55 -10.97 15.25 -12.12
CA SER A 55 -12.42 15.09 -11.93
C SER A 55 -12.89 15.24 -10.48
N LYS A 56 -12.22 16.08 -9.69
CA LYS A 56 -12.48 16.26 -8.25
C LYS A 56 -12.29 14.97 -7.45
N PHE A 57 -11.34 14.13 -7.85
CA PHE A 57 -11.03 12.90 -7.14
C PHE A 57 -10.50 13.21 -5.74
N GLU A 58 -11.12 12.58 -4.75
CA GLU A 58 -10.72 12.65 -3.34
C GLU A 58 -10.23 11.27 -2.87
N PRO A 59 -8.97 11.15 -2.43
CA PRO A 59 -8.46 9.92 -1.85
C PRO A 59 -9.28 9.46 -0.64
N ARG A 60 -9.70 8.20 -0.63
CA ARG A 60 -10.30 7.52 0.54
C ARG A 60 -9.27 6.73 1.34
N PHE A 61 -8.00 6.87 0.98
CA PHE A 61 -6.86 6.22 1.62
C PHE A 61 -6.00 7.27 2.34
N VAL A 62 -5.18 6.82 3.30
CA VAL A 62 -4.24 7.69 4.00
C VAL A 62 -3.00 7.87 3.14
N LEU A 63 -2.74 9.11 2.73
CA LEU A 63 -1.53 9.50 2.02
C LEU A 63 -0.49 10.03 3.01
N PHE A 64 0.70 9.46 3.02
CA PHE A 64 1.82 9.93 3.83
C PHE A 64 2.72 10.87 3.04
N SER A 65 3.65 11.52 3.74
CA SER A 65 4.78 12.21 3.11
C SER A 65 5.65 11.22 2.31
N LYS A 66 6.35 11.75 1.31
CA LYS A 66 7.36 11.02 0.54
C LYS A 66 8.39 10.36 1.47
N VAL A 67 8.74 9.13 1.13
CA VAL A 67 9.77 8.35 1.83
C VAL A 67 10.72 7.68 0.85
N LEU A 68 11.88 7.30 1.36
CA LEU A 68 12.77 6.35 0.70
C LEU A 68 12.35 4.93 1.11
N VAL A 69 12.20 4.05 0.13
CA VAL A 69 11.77 2.65 0.28
C VAL A 69 12.93 1.66 0.16
N ASN A 70 14.09 2.13 -0.32
CA ASN A 70 15.33 1.38 -0.50
C ASN A 70 16.56 2.20 -0.09
N GLY A 71 17.72 1.54 0.00
CA GLY A 71 19.00 2.14 0.38
C GLY A 71 19.18 2.34 1.88
N SER A 72 20.28 3.01 2.26
CA SER A 72 20.69 3.25 3.65
C SER A 72 19.69 4.11 4.43
N ASP A 73 19.03 5.03 3.74
CA ASP A 73 18.06 5.97 4.32
C ASP A 73 16.62 5.45 4.18
N CYS A 74 16.46 4.15 3.95
CA CYS A 74 15.16 3.50 3.83
C CYS A 74 14.31 3.75 5.09
N HIS A 75 13.06 4.12 4.90
CA HIS A 75 12.14 4.30 6.01
C HIS A 75 11.96 2.97 6.78
N PRO A 76 12.00 2.96 8.13
CA PRO A 76 11.98 1.72 8.92
C PRO A 76 10.80 0.79 8.64
N ILE A 77 9.65 1.36 8.26
CA ILE A 77 8.48 0.55 7.86
C ILE A 77 8.78 -0.32 6.63
N TYR A 78 9.49 0.21 5.62
CA TYR A 78 9.83 -0.52 4.42
C TYR A 78 10.94 -1.53 4.68
N GLU A 79 11.90 -1.23 5.56
CA GLU A 79 12.87 -2.22 6.03
C GLU A 79 12.17 -3.42 6.66
N PHE A 80 11.26 -3.16 7.60
CA PHE A 80 10.46 -4.20 8.26
C PHE A 80 9.62 -5.01 7.27
N LEU A 81 8.91 -4.34 6.36
CA LEU A 81 8.07 -4.99 5.36
C LEU A 81 8.88 -5.85 4.39
N LYS A 82 10.00 -5.35 3.85
CA LYS A 82 10.89 -6.11 2.97
C LYS A 82 11.52 -7.30 3.69
N MET A 83 11.87 -7.17 4.97
CA MET A 83 12.39 -8.30 5.74
C MET A 83 11.34 -9.39 6.00
N LYS A 84 10.09 -9.01 6.31
CA LYS A 84 9.02 -9.98 6.59
C LYS A 84 8.41 -10.60 5.35
N GLN A 85 8.39 -9.85 4.23
CA GLN A 85 7.88 -10.29 2.94
C GLN A 85 8.95 -10.01 1.86
N PRO A 86 10.01 -10.83 1.82
CA PRO A 86 11.18 -10.61 0.96
C PRO A 86 10.86 -10.71 -0.52
N TYR A 87 9.88 -11.51 -0.90
CA TYR A 87 9.56 -11.81 -2.29
C TYR A 87 8.08 -11.57 -2.59
N PRO A 88 7.75 -10.92 -3.73
CA PRO A 88 6.38 -10.82 -4.21
C PRO A 88 5.79 -12.20 -4.52
N ALA A 89 4.48 -12.36 -4.29
CA ALA A 89 3.76 -13.61 -4.52
C ALA A 89 3.32 -13.83 -5.98
N ASP A 90 3.42 -12.80 -6.81
CA ASP A 90 2.93 -12.76 -8.21
C ASP A 90 4.06 -12.67 -9.25
N ASP A 91 5.32 -12.68 -8.82
CA ASP A 91 6.47 -12.65 -9.72
C ASP A 91 7.67 -13.37 -9.09
N ASP A 92 8.19 -14.38 -9.79
CA ASP A 92 9.41 -15.10 -9.42
C ASP A 92 10.68 -14.33 -9.84
N CYS A 93 10.54 -13.25 -10.63
CA CYS A 93 11.67 -12.49 -11.15
C CYS A 93 12.18 -11.48 -10.12
N GLN A 94 13.31 -11.83 -9.51
CA GLN A 94 14.10 -10.97 -8.62
C GLN A 94 14.65 -9.77 -9.38
N ILE A 95 14.15 -8.57 -9.05
CA ILE A 95 14.69 -7.25 -9.39
C ILE A 95 14.72 -6.96 -10.90
N SER A 96 14.38 -5.72 -11.28
CA SER A 96 14.51 -5.26 -12.66
C SER A 96 15.92 -5.56 -13.17
N ARG A 97 16.02 -6.38 -14.24
CA ARG A 97 17.30 -6.68 -14.92
C ARG A 97 17.95 -5.44 -15.51
N ASP A 98 17.18 -4.36 -15.62
CA ASP A 98 17.67 -3.06 -16.04
C ASP A 98 18.11 -2.24 -14.83
N HIS A 99 19.42 -2.24 -14.57
CA HIS A 99 20.06 -1.50 -13.47
C HIS A 99 20.14 0.01 -13.74
N THR A 100 19.75 0.50 -14.92
CA THR A 100 19.86 1.92 -15.27
C THR A 100 18.97 2.83 -14.41
N PHE A 101 17.95 2.26 -13.74
CA PHE A 101 17.01 2.99 -12.90
C PHE A 101 17.29 2.89 -11.39
N ILE A 102 18.36 2.19 -10.99
CA ILE A 102 18.71 2.03 -9.57
C ILE A 102 19.53 3.24 -9.12
N CYS A 103 18.98 4.04 -8.21
CA CYS A 103 19.62 5.25 -7.69
C CYS A 103 19.79 5.24 -6.15
N TRP A 104 19.79 4.05 -5.55
CA TRP A 104 19.96 3.86 -4.10
C TRP A 104 21.12 2.91 -3.80
N ASP A 105 21.69 3.06 -2.62
CA ASP A 105 22.76 2.23 -2.08
C ASP A 105 22.52 1.99 -0.58
N PRO A 106 22.77 0.78 -0.04
CA PRO A 106 23.10 -0.44 -0.77
C PRO A 106 21.90 -1.02 -1.51
N VAL A 107 22.16 -1.76 -2.58
CA VAL A 107 21.16 -2.55 -3.30
C VAL A 107 21.03 -3.92 -2.64
N THR A 108 19.81 -4.35 -2.35
CA THR A 108 19.54 -5.64 -1.70
C THR A 108 18.55 -6.48 -2.51
N ARG A 109 18.65 -7.81 -2.35
CA ARG A 109 17.76 -8.77 -3.04
C ARG A 109 16.27 -8.62 -2.71
N HIS A 110 15.93 -7.89 -1.64
CA HIS A 110 14.56 -7.70 -1.18
C HIS A 110 13.99 -6.33 -1.54
N ASP A 111 14.76 -5.48 -2.24
CA ASP A 111 14.38 -4.11 -2.56
C ASP A 111 13.03 -4.04 -3.28
N VAL A 112 12.34 -2.92 -3.08
CA VAL A 112 11.18 -2.57 -3.89
C VAL A 112 11.69 -2.32 -5.30
N SER A 113 11.19 -3.11 -6.24
CA SER A 113 11.67 -3.23 -7.61
C SER A 113 10.90 -2.36 -8.61
N GLY A 114 9.70 -1.88 -8.23
CA GLY A 114 8.86 -1.08 -9.10
C GLY A 114 7.83 -0.24 -8.33
N ASN A 115 7.31 0.80 -8.98
CA ASN A 115 6.23 1.60 -8.41
C ASN A 115 4.99 0.73 -8.20
N TYR A 116 4.16 1.05 -7.21
CA TYR A 116 2.97 0.28 -6.89
C TYR A 116 3.27 -1.17 -6.44
N GLU A 117 4.31 -1.44 -5.66
CA GLU A 117 4.33 -2.68 -4.88
C GLU A 117 3.36 -2.61 -3.69
N LYS A 118 2.79 -3.74 -3.28
CA LYS A 118 1.76 -3.80 -2.22
C LYS A 118 2.14 -4.77 -1.12
N PHE A 119 1.80 -4.45 0.13
CA PHE A 119 2.04 -5.30 1.30
C PHE A 119 0.76 -5.50 2.12
N ILE A 120 0.15 -6.68 2.04
CA ILE A 120 -0.97 -7.00 2.91
C ILE A 120 -0.46 -7.21 4.33
N ILE A 121 -0.99 -6.43 5.26
CA ILE A 121 -0.71 -6.51 6.70
C ILE A 121 -2.01 -6.93 7.39
N SER A 122 -1.94 -7.98 8.21
CA SER A 122 -3.07 -8.48 9.00
C SER A 122 -3.50 -7.47 10.07
N HIS A 123 -4.66 -7.71 10.68
CA HIS A 123 -5.15 -6.90 11.80
C HIS A 123 -4.24 -6.93 13.04
N ASP A 124 -3.44 -7.98 13.20
CA ASP A 124 -2.42 -8.10 14.25
C ASP A 124 -1.11 -7.35 13.94
N GLY A 125 -1.05 -6.62 12.82
CA GLY A 125 0.14 -5.88 12.39
C GLY A 125 1.20 -6.76 11.70
N ILE A 126 0.89 -8.01 11.36
CA ILE A 126 1.83 -8.94 10.73
C ILE A 126 1.75 -8.83 9.20
N PRO A 127 2.86 -8.55 8.49
CA PRO A 127 2.88 -8.62 7.03
C PRO A 127 2.68 -10.07 6.56
N VAL A 128 1.65 -10.31 5.74
CA VAL A 128 1.27 -11.66 5.28
C VAL A 128 1.52 -11.89 3.80
N LYS A 129 1.59 -10.83 2.98
CA LYS A 129 1.78 -10.98 1.53
C LYS A 129 2.37 -9.73 0.89
N ARG A 130 3.23 -9.91 -0.09
CA ARG A 130 3.76 -8.86 -0.95
C ARG A 130 3.36 -9.10 -2.40
N TYR A 131 3.12 -8.04 -3.16
CA TYR A 131 2.82 -8.10 -4.58
C TYR A 131 3.58 -7.06 -5.37
N THR A 132 3.92 -7.40 -6.61
CA THR A 132 4.43 -6.45 -7.59
C THR A 132 3.31 -5.55 -8.11
N GLN A 133 3.69 -4.65 -9.01
CA GLN A 133 2.75 -3.87 -9.80
C GLN A 133 1.88 -4.73 -10.73
N LYS A 134 2.27 -5.97 -11.07
CA LYS A 134 1.57 -6.83 -12.03
C LYS A 134 0.33 -7.51 -11.44
N ALA A 135 0.28 -7.72 -10.12
CA ALA A 135 -0.86 -8.34 -9.45
C ALA A 135 -2.20 -7.70 -9.83
N SER A 136 -3.17 -8.56 -10.14
CA SER A 136 -4.52 -8.14 -10.54
C SER A 136 -5.30 -7.61 -9.33
N PHE A 137 -6.29 -6.74 -9.61
CA PHE A 137 -7.17 -6.20 -8.58
C PHE A 137 -7.92 -7.32 -7.83
N GLU A 138 -8.38 -8.33 -8.57
CA GLU A 138 -9.13 -9.48 -8.07
C GLU A 138 -8.28 -10.33 -7.14
N GLN A 139 -7.01 -10.56 -7.49
CA GLN A 139 -6.07 -11.30 -6.63
C GLN A 139 -5.88 -10.58 -5.29
N ILE A 140 -5.67 -9.26 -5.36
CA ILE A 140 -5.49 -8.41 -4.17
C ILE A 140 -6.78 -8.42 -3.34
N LYS A 141 -7.93 -8.14 -3.94
CA LYS A 141 -9.24 -8.10 -3.29
C LYS A 141 -9.59 -9.43 -2.63
N ARG A 142 -9.32 -10.56 -3.29
CA ARG A 142 -9.53 -11.90 -2.70
C ARG A 142 -8.71 -12.09 -1.42
N ASP A 143 -7.43 -11.77 -1.45
CA ASP A 143 -6.55 -11.93 -0.29
C ASP A 143 -6.84 -10.90 0.81
N VAL A 144 -7.36 -9.71 0.46
CA VAL A 144 -7.95 -8.74 1.40
C VAL A 144 -9.12 -9.38 2.16
N GLU A 145 -10.09 -9.90 1.43
CA GLU A 145 -11.30 -10.46 2.04
C GLU A 145 -10.98 -11.64 2.97
N ILE A 146 -9.96 -12.44 2.64
CA ILE A 146 -9.48 -13.51 3.52
C ILE A 146 -8.96 -12.93 4.85
N GLN A 147 -8.20 -11.84 4.83
CA GLN A 147 -7.73 -11.21 6.07
C GLN A 147 -8.87 -10.57 6.86
N LEU A 148 -9.83 -9.92 6.19
CA LEU A 148 -10.97 -9.31 6.87
C LEU A 148 -11.85 -10.33 7.60
N LYS A 149 -11.95 -11.57 7.08
CA LYS A 149 -12.68 -12.67 7.76
C LYS A 149 -12.02 -13.12 9.06
N ARG A 150 -10.72 -12.82 9.25
CA ARG A 150 -9.96 -13.19 10.45
C ARG A 150 -10.08 -12.16 11.56
N ILE A 151 -10.62 -10.97 11.26
CA ILE A 151 -10.83 -9.93 12.27
C ILE A 151 -11.89 -10.42 13.26
N PRO A 152 -11.57 -10.49 14.57
CA PRO A 152 -12.55 -10.83 15.59
C PRO A 152 -13.71 -9.84 15.52
N LYS A 153 -14.94 -10.36 15.45
CA LYS A 153 -16.12 -9.52 15.57
C LYS A 153 -16.15 -9.01 17.01
N GLN A 154 -16.18 -7.69 17.20
CA GLN A 154 -16.48 -7.16 18.52
C GLN A 154 -17.85 -7.69 18.97
N PRO A 155 -18.00 -8.16 20.22
CA PRO A 155 -19.31 -8.51 20.74
C PRO A 155 -20.21 -7.26 20.66
N LYS A 156 -21.44 -7.43 20.18
CA LYS A 156 -22.44 -6.36 20.22
C LYS A 156 -22.72 -6.06 21.70
N GLU A 157 -22.15 -5.00 22.23
CA GLU A 157 -22.59 -4.43 23.51
C GLU A 157 -24.09 -4.14 23.38
N HIS A 158 -24.90 -4.94 24.06
CA HIS A 158 -26.29 -4.59 24.28
C HIS A 158 -26.25 -3.41 25.26
N LEU A 159 -26.47 -2.20 24.76
CA LEU A 159 -26.78 -1.07 25.63
C LEU A 159 -28.05 -1.43 26.40
N HIS A 160 -27.89 -1.93 27.62
CA HIS A 160 -28.93 -1.84 28.63
C HIS A 160 -29.07 -0.36 28.96
N VAL A 161 -30.05 0.28 28.34
CA VAL A 161 -30.55 1.58 28.78
C VAL A 161 -31.20 1.34 30.15
N VAL A 162 -30.43 1.55 31.21
CA VAL A 162 -30.96 1.61 32.57
C VAL A 162 -31.59 2.99 32.71
N HIS A 163 -32.91 3.05 32.62
CA HIS A 163 -33.66 4.21 33.05
C HIS A 163 -33.57 4.30 34.58
N HIS A 164 -33.00 5.39 35.08
CA HIS A 164 -33.14 5.85 36.46
C HIS A 164 -33.91 7.17 36.46
#